data_AF-A0A4U6LS79-F1
#
_entry.id   AF-A0A4U6LS79-F1
#
_cell.length_a   1.000
_cell.length_b   1.000
_cell.length_c   1.000
_cell.angle_alpha   90.00
_cell.angle_beta   90.00
_cell.angle_gamma   90.00
#
_symmetry.space_group_name_H-M   'P 1'
#
loop_
_entity.id
_entity.type
_entity.pdbx_description
1 polymer ?
#
loop_
_entity_poly.entity_id
_entity_poly.type
_entity_poly.pdbx_seq_one_letter_code
_entity_poly.pdbx_strand_id
1 'polypeptide(L)'
;MRTDNNEHKALFTIPTAAHSSALVNIKPLPEQRRITGHKQTDAYLWVLEVIRLNEPAHLDAAEAALEKIKISPKEAEERYSRYLLENGCDPFQVAFGTIGMDNPARAIENARKNIKKAADVRATFGSYEAAMEDVEAERVIRSSPKFTDDYQWGWTVDEKRDGSIGGSRMNEIDEQRRAYVDGYRDVLPEPHTLSDVVREFVYWDWLYSVRHTSGQELGYEFGYSEHHESVYDRERYLEKFLATIKPVTRVEAVEVCSWFLASGKGEYMEDNGAAVILNLVGECEQ
;
A
#
# COMPACT_ATOMS: atom_id res chain seq x y z
N MET A 1 -11.73 -33.31 8.93
CA MET A 1 -10.96 -32.07 9.15
C MET A 1 -10.20 -31.70 7.89
N ARG A 2 -10.55 -30.58 7.24
CA ARG A 2 -9.72 -30.01 6.15
C ARG A 2 -8.36 -29.61 6.71
N THR A 3 -7.33 -29.70 5.88
CA THR A 3 -5.96 -29.29 6.20
C THR A 3 -5.50 -28.21 5.24
N ASP A 4 -4.61 -27.34 5.69
CA ASP A 4 -3.93 -26.33 4.86
C ASP A 4 -3.50 -26.91 3.51
N ASN A 5 -3.69 -26.14 2.45
CA ASN A 5 -3.08 -26.46 1.16
C ASN A 5 -1.57 -26.12 1.23
N ASN A 6 -0.71 -27.14 1.18
CA ASN A 6 0.74 -26.94 1.26
C ASN A 6 1.33 -26.18 0.06
N GLU A 7 0.76 -26.35 -1.14
CA GLU A 7 1.19 -25.61 -2.33
C GLU A 7 0.83 -24.14 -2.21
N HIS A 8 -0.41 -23.86 -1.76
CA HIS A 8 -0.87 -22.52 -1.44
C HIS A 8 0.01 -21.86 -0.38
N LYS A 9 0.26 -22.57 0.72
CA LYS A 9 1.10 -22.10 1.82
C LYS A 9 2.51 -21.77 1.35
N ALA A 10 3.12 -22.62 0.53
CA ALA A 10 4.46 -22.38 -0.01
C ALA A 10 4.49 -21.13 -0.90
N LEU A 11 3.48 -20.96 -1.76
CA LEU A 11 3.40 -19.83 -2.70
C LEU A 11 3.16 -18.49 -1.98
N PHE A 12 2.31 -18.48 -0.95
CA PHE A 12 1.89 -17.28 -0.23
C PHE A 12 2.55 -17.13 1.15
N THR A 13 3.81 -17.54 1.26
CA THR A 13 4.61 -17.29 2.46
C THR A 13 5.43 -16.01 2.29
N ILE A 14 5.29 -15.10 3.27
CA ILE A 14 6.14 -13.91 3.34
C ILE A 14 7.58 -14.34 3.64
N PRO A 15 8.56 -14.01 2.78
CA PRO A 15 9.96 -14.35 3.01
C PRO A 15 10.48 -13.76 4.33
N THR A 16 11.32 -14.51 5.03
CA THR A 16 12.03 -13.97 6.19
C THR A 16 13.17 -13.08 5.71
N ALA A 17 13.27 -11.87 6.29
CA ALA A 17 14.35 -10.94 5.98
C ALA A 17 15.72 -11.59 6.18
N ALA A 18 16.56 -11.52 5.15
CA ALA A 18 17.96 -11.93 5.20
C ALA A 18 18.85 -10.69 5.34
N HIS A 19 20.02 -10.82 5.96
CA HIS A 19 20.93 -9.68 6.07
C HIS A 19 21.39 -9.24 4.67
N SER A 20 20.98 -8.04 4.24
CA SER A 20 21.45 -7.44 3.00
C SER A 20 22.80 -6.75 3.22
N SER A 21 23.76 -7.03 2.34
CA SER A 21 25.05 -6.35 2.28
C SER A 21 25.11 -5.26 1.20
N ALA A 22 23.95 -4.84 0.67
CA ALA A 22 23.88 -3.83 -0.38
C ALA A 22 24.42 -2.48 0.13
N LEU A 23 25.24 -1.82 -0.69
CA LEU A 23 25.77 -0.49 -0.38
C LEU A 23 24.63 0.52 -0.28
N VAL A 24 24.60 1.28 0.80
CA VAL A 24 23.59 2.32 1.02
C VAL A 24 24.00 3.58 0.26
N ASN A 25 23.20 3.99 -0.72
CA ASN A 25 23.33 5.31 -1.32
C ASN A 25 22.64 6.33 -0.42
N ILE A 26 23.40 7.25 0.16
CA ILE A 26 22.88 8.27 1.07
C ILE A 26 22.24 9.38 0.24
N LYS A 27 20.95 9.67 0.46
CA LYS A 27 20.28 10.78 -0.22
C LYS A 27 20.97 12.11 0.15
N PRO A 28 21.29 12.98 -0.81
CA PRO A 28 21.90 14.27 -0.49
C PRO A 28 20.91 15.16 0.27
N LEU A 29 21.43 16.08 1.08
CA LEU A 29 20.59 17.10 1.71
C LEU A 29 19.95 18.01 0.65
N PRO A 30 18.67 18.40 0.80
CA PRO A 30 18.03 19.37 -0.07
C PRO A 30 18.74 20.72 0.02
N GLU A 31 18.69 21.48 -1.07
CA GLU A 31 19.24 22.83 -1.11
C GLU A 31 18.48 23.76 -0.14
N GLN A 32 19.22 24.57 0.61
CA GLN A 32 18.62 25.60 1.47
C GLN A 32 18.09 26.74 0.62
N ARG A 33 16.77 26.95 0.67
CA ARG A 33 16.06 27.95 -0.14
C ARG A 33 15.50 29.07 0.72
N ARG A 34 15.50 30.29 0.17
CA ARG A 34 14.82 31.46 0.75
C ARG A 34 13.42 31.56 0.15
N ILE A 35 12.42 31.02 0.84
CA ILE A 35 11.04 30.87 0.34
C ILE A 35 10.21 32.09 0.76
N THR A 36 10.00 32.23 2.07
CA THR A 36 9.21 33.31 2.68
C THR A 36 10.01 34.59 2.91
N GLY A 37 11.34 34.49 2.84
CA GLY A 37 12.24 35.57 3.20
C GLY A 37 12.47 35.74 4.70
N HIS A 38 11.74 35.01 5.55
CA HIS A 38 11.92 34.98 7.00
C HIS A 38 12.83 33.81 7.39
N LYS A 39 14.04 34.12 7.86
CA LYS A 39 15.11 33.12 8.11
C LYS A 39 14.68 31.93 8.97
N GLN A 40 13.90 32.15 10.03
CA GLN A 40 13.47 31.06 10.91
C GLN A 40 12.38 30.18 10.28
N THR A 41 11.49 30.77 9.49
CA THR A 41 10.44 30.01 8.76
C THR A 41 11.07 29.21 7.62
N ASP A 42 11.98 29.82 6.87
CA ASP A 42 12.72 29.16 5.79
C ASP A 42 13.58 28.00 6.33
N ALA A 43 14.24 28.20 7.49
CA ALA A 43 14.96 27.12 8.17
C ALA A 43 14.04 25.99 8.65
N TYR A 44 12.86 26.33 9.18
CA TYR A 44 11.86 25.35 9.61
C TYR A 44 11.36 24.49 8.46
N LEU A 45 11.00 25.13 7.33
CA LEU A 45 10.58 24.45 6.12
C LEU A 45 11.66 23.50 5.60
N TRP A 46 12.91 23.95 5.58
CA TRP A 46 14.03 23.13 5.16
C TRP A 46 14.27 21.93 6.09
N VAL A 47 14.20 22.10 7.42
CA VAL A 47 14.33 20.98 8.37
C VAL A 47 13.20 19.96 8.18
N LEU A 48 11.95 20.42 7.96
CA LEU A 48 10.84 19.50 7.64
C LEU A 48 11.07 18.75 6.32
N GLU A 49 11.63 19.42 5.31
CA GLU A 49 12.02 18.77 4.04
C GLU A 49 13.07 17.69 4.28
N VAL A 50 14.10 17.97 5.09
CA VAL A 50 15.14 16.99 5.47
C VAL A 50 14.54 15.78 6.20
N ILE A 51 13.63 16.00 7.16
CA ILE A 51 12.95 14.91 7.87
C ILE A 51 12.15 14.03 6.89
N ARG A 52 11.46 14.66 5.93
CA ARG A 52 10.64 13.97 4.92
C ARG A 52 11.45 13.20 3.88
N LEU A 53 12.76 13.40 3.77
CA LEU A 53 13.63 12.55 2.93
C LEU A 53 13.64 11.08 3.38
N ASN A 54 13.25 10.82 4.64
CA ASN A 54 13.35 9.51 5.27
C ASN A 54 14.79 8.94 5.19
N GLU A 55 15.81 9.80 5.26
CA GLU A 55 17.21 9.42 5.16
C GLU A 55 17.81 9.22 6.57
N PRO A 56 18.21 7.99 6.94
CA PRO A 56 18.77 7.72 8.27
C PRO A 56 19.96 8.60 8.65
N ALA A 57 20.82 8.93 7.68
CA ALA A 57 22.02 9.72 7.93
C ALA A 57 21.73 11.15 8.40
N HIS A 58 20.56 11.70 8.06
CA HIS A 58 20.22 13.10 8.32
C HIS A 58 19.22 13.29 9.47
N LEU A 59 18.47 12.25 9.83
CA LEU A 59 17.30 12.39 10.71
C LEU A 59 17.66 12.94 12.10
N ASP A 60 18.66 12.37 12.78
CA ASP A 60 19.01 12.81 14.14
C ASP A 60 19.58 14.25 14.13
N ALA A 61 20.29 14.62 13.06
CA ALA A 61 20.78 15.99 12.88
C ALA A 61 19.63 16.97 12.61
N ALA A 62 18.61 16.55 11.85
CA ALA A 62 17.42 17.35 11.57
C ALA A 62 16.56 17.56 12.83
N GLU A 63 16.40 16.51 13.65
CA GLU A 63 15.71 16.60 14.95
C GLU A 63 16.43 17.58 15.90
N ALA A 64 17.76 17.45 16.04
CA ALA A 64 18.54 18.39 16.84
C ALA A 64 18.56 19.82 16.28
N ALA A 65 18.40 19.99 14.97
CA ALA A 65 18.27 21.32 14.35
C ALA A 65 16.90 21.94 14.65
N LEU A 66 15.83 21.14 14.63
CA LEU A 66 14.48 21.57 14.96
C LEU A 66 14.39 22.15 16.37
N GLU A 67 15.07 21.54 17.36
CA GLU A 67 15.12 22.03 18.74
C GLU A 67 15.79 23.42 18.88
N LYS A 68 16.66 23.79 17.93
CA LYS A 68 17.37 25.08 17.94
C LYS A 68 16.59 26.19 17.25
N ILE A 69 15.53 25.84 16.51
CA ILE A 69 14.67 26.81 15.82
C ILE A 69 13.78 27.49 16.86
N LYS A 70 13.75 28.84 16.82
CA LYS A 70 13.04 29.65 17.82
C LYS A 70 11.57 29.87 17.49
N ILE A 71 11.22 29.85 16.21
CA ILE A 71 9.82 30.00 15.80
C ILE A 71 9.05 28.73 16.18
N SER A 72 7.84 28.89 16.71
CA SER A 72 7.01 27.72 16.99
C SER A 72 6.51 27.07 15.69
N PRO A 73 6.24 25.75 15.69
CA PRO A 73 5.65 25.06 14.54
C PRO A 73 4.40 25.75 14.00
N LYS A 74 3.53 26.22 14.91
CA LYS A 74 2.27 26.89 14.54
C LYS A 74 2.50 28.23 13.86
N GLU A 75 3.41 29.05 14.39
CA GLU A 75 3.74 30.34 13.76
C GLU A 75 4.43 30.15 12.40
N ALA A 76 5.23 29.09 12.25
CA ALA A 76 5.87 28.77 10.97
C ALA A 76 4.83 28.35 9.91
N GLU A 77 3.86 27.51 10.28
CA GLU A 77 2.71 27.12 9.45
C GLU A 77 1.90 28.35 9.03
N GLU A 78 1.51 29.22 9.96
CA GLU A 78 0.70 30.41 9.65
C GLU A 78 1.43 31.39 8.72
N ARG A 79 2.73 31.59 8.94
CA ARG A 79 3.55 32.44 8.06
C ARG A 79 3.66 31.87 6.66
N TYR A 80 3.91 30.56 6.54
CA TYR A 80 4.02 29.93 5.24
C TYR A 80 2.66 29.89 4.51
N SER A 81 1.57 29.62 5.24
CA SER A 81 0.20 29.67 4.71
C SER A 81 -0.12 31.05 4.14
N ARG A 82 0.21 32.11 4.88
CA ARG A 82 0.03 33.49 4.42
C ARG A 82 0.86 33.78 3.17
N TYR A 83 2.13 33.36 3.16
CA TYR A 83 2.99 33.49 1.98
C TYR A 83 2.37 32.80 0.74
N LEU A 84 1.85 31.57 0.87
CA LEU A 84 1.22 30.85 -0.25
C LEU A 84 -0.01 31.60 -0.78
N LEU A 85 -0.88 32.10 0.11
CA LEU A 85 -2.04 32.91 -0.28
C LEU A 85 -1.64 34.21 -0.99
N GLU A 86 -0.63 34.92 -0.48
CA GLU A 86 -0.10 36.16 -1.07
C GLU A 86 0.54 35.92 -2.44
N ASN A 87 1.02 34.71 -2.72
CA ASN A 87 1.59 34.31 -4.02
C ASN A 87 0.57 33.64 -4.95
N GLY A 88 -0.73 33.73 -4.64
CA GLY A 88 -1.81 33.33 -5.55
C GLY A 88 -2.19 31.85 -5.51
N CYS A 89 -1.70 31.08 -4.54
CA CYS A 89 -2.20 29.72 -4.30
C CYS A 89 -3.65 29.80 -3.79
N ASP A 90 -4.51 28.91 -4.28
CA ASP A 90 -5.88 28.80 -3.78
C ASP A 90 -5.92 28.18 -2.36
N PRO A 91 -7.01 28.36 -1.59
CA PRO A 91 -7.10 27.86 -0.23
C PRO A 91 -6.90 26.35 -0.07
N PHE A 92 -7.26 25.53 -1.07
CA PHE A 92 -7.00 24.09 -1.01
C PHE A 92 -5.52 23.79 -1.19
N GLN A 93 -4.85 24.43 -2.16
CA GLN A 93 -3.39 24.30 -2.32
C GLN A 93 -2.64 24.72 -1.06
N VAL A 94 -3.07 25.79 -0.40
CA VAL A 94 -2.48 26.23 0.87
C VAL A 94 -2.70 25.18 1.96
N ALA A 95 -3.93 24.71 2.12
CA ALA A 95 -4.25 23.67 3.10
C ALA A 95 -3.37 22.43 2.90
N PHE A 96 -3.26 21.92 1.66
CA PHE A 96 -2.41 20.76 1.33
C PHE A 96 -0.91 21.03 1.51
N GLY A 97 -0.46 22.23 1.15
CA GLY A 97 0.94 22.64 1.27
C GLY A 97 1.43 22.79 2.71
N THR A 98 0.52 23.03 3.66
CA THR A 98 0.87 23.23 5.08
C THR A 98 0.49 22.08 6.00
N ILE A 99 -0.08 20.98 5.47
CA ILE A 99 -0.50 19.82 6.27
C ILE A 99 0.64 19.30 7.15
N GLY A 100 0.34 19.21 8.45
CA GLY A 100 1.23 18.62 9.45
C GLY A 100 2.47 19.44 9.78
N MET A 101 2.59 20.67 9.27
CA MET A 101 3.67 21.58 9.65
C MET A 101 3.62 21.97 11.13
N ASP A 102 2.46 21.97 11.78
CA ASP A 102 2.31 22.29 13.19
C ASP A 102 2.69 21.12 14.12
N ASN A 103 2.89 19.92 13.58
CA ASN A 103 3.21 18.71 14.34
C ASN A 103 4.47 18.01 13.77
N PRO A 104 5.67 18.60 14.00
CA PRO A 104 6.91 18.01 13.52
C PRO A 104 7.28 16.70 14.22
N ALA A 105 6.78 16.46 15.45
CA ALA A 105 6.98 15.19 16.15
C ALA A 105 6.38 14.01 15.36
N ARG A 106 5.18 14.20 14.79
CA ARG A 106 4.56 13.20 13.90
C ARG A 106 5.36 13.01 12.61
N ALA A 107 5.96 14.06 12.07
CA ALA A 107 6.84 13.94 10.90
C ALA A 107 8.09 13.09 11.20
N ILE A 108 8.71 13.28 12.37
CA ILE A 108 9.84 12.47 12.84
C ILE A 108 9.42 11.02 13.05
N GLU A 109 8.29 10.78 13.71
CA GLU A 109 7.76 9.42 13.92
C GLU A 109 7.54 8.69 12.59
N ASN A 110 6.90 9.37 11.63
CA ASN A 110 6.67 8.82 10.29
C ASN A 110 8.00 8.56 9.55
N ALA A 111 8.97 9.47 9.65
CA ALA A 111 10.29 9.28 9.06
C ALA A 111 10.99 8.04 9.63
N ARG A 112 10.97 7.85 10.96
CA ARG A 112 11.52 6.64 11.60
C ARG A 112 10.82 5.36 11.13
N LYS A 113 9.49 5.39 10.99
CA LYS A 113 8.72 4.25 10.44
C LYS A 113 9.10 3.95 9.00
N ASN A 114 9.19 4.97 8.15
CA ASN A 114 9.53 4.81 6.73
C ASN A 114 10.96 4.31 6.53
N ILE A 115 11.92 4.84 7.31
CA ILE A 115 13.31 4.34 7.37
C ILE A 115 13.32 2.84 7.67
N LYS A 116 12.56 2.41 8.68
CA LYS A 116 12.48 0.99 9.05
C LYS A 116 11.91 0.16 7.92
N LYS A 117 10.78 0.57 7.33
CA LYS A 117 10.17 -0.11 6.18
C LYS A 117 11.16 -0.24 5.02
N ALA A 118 11.85 0.83 4.66
CA ALA A 118 12.84 0.83 3.59
C ALA A 118 14.05 -0.10 3.88
N ALA A 119 14.47 -0.20 5.14
CA ALA A 119 15.46 -1.20 5.56
C ALA A 119 14.93 -2.63 5.43
N ASP A 120 13.68 -2.88 5.84
CA ASP A 120 13.03 -4.19 5.76
C ASP A 120 12.86 -4.66 4.30
N VAL A 121 12.55 -3.75 3.37
CA VAL A 121 12.53 -4.04 1.93
C VAL A 121 13.88 -4.56 1.46
N ARG A 122 14.97 -3.83 1.74
CA ARG A 122 16.31 -4.24 1.32
C ARG A 122 16.74 -5.54 1.98
N ALA A 123 16.33 -5.80 3.21
CA ALA A 123 16.59 -7.07 3.88
C ALA A 123 15.82 -8.24 3.25
N THR A 124 14.66 -7.98 2.64
CA THR A 124 13.87 -9.03 1.98
C THR A 124 14.33 -9.28 0.54
N PHE A 125 14.50 -8.20 -0.24
CA PHE A 125 14.71 -8.27 -1.69
C PHE A 125 16.15 -7.94 -2.13
N GLY A 126 17.02 -7.48 -1.23
CA GLY A 126 18.37 -7.04 -1.54
C GLY A 126 18.44 -5.59 -2.04
N SER A 127 17.54 -5.18 -2.93
CA SER A 127 17.41 -3.80 -3.42
C SER A 127 15.94 -3.38 -3.60
N TYR A 128 15.72 -2.09 -3.84
CA TYR A 128 14.38 -1.56 -4.12
C TYR A 128 13.89 -1.96 -5.51
N GLU A 129 14.78 -2.04 -6.49
CA GLU A 129 14.47 -2.47 -7.86
C GLU A 129 14.03 -3.95 -7.87
N ALA A 130 14.72 -4.81 -7.13
CA ALA A 130 14.37 -6.23 -7.05
C ALA A 130 12.99 -6.45 -6.40
N ALA A 131 12.55 -5.56 -5.51
CA ALA A 131 11.20 -5.61 -4.94
C ALA A 131 10.10 -5.27 -5.96
N MET A 132 10.44 -4.60 -7.07
CA MET A 132 9.52 -4.24 -8.14
C MET A 132 9.38 -5.34 -9.19
N GLU A 133 10.25 -6.34 -9.19
CA GLU A 133 10.16 -7.48 -10.11
C GLU A 133 9.00 -8.41 -9.74
N ASP A 134 8.44 -9.10 -10.73
CA ASP A 134 7.37 -10.08 -10.51
C ASP A 134 7.85 -11.20 -9.57
N VAL A 135 7.12 -11.42 -8.49
CA VAL A 135 7.32 -12.57 -7.59
C VAL A 135 6.67 -13.83 -8.18
N GLU A 136 6.99 -15.00 -7.63
CA GLU A 136 6.50 -16.27 -8.16
C GLU A 136 4.97 -16.31 -8.27
N ALA A 137 4.24 -15.81 -7.26
CA ALA A 137 2.78 -15.77 -7.29
C ALA A 137 2.22 -14.96 -8.48
N GLU A 138 2.87 -13.86 -8.85
CA GLU A 138 2.46 -13.06 -10.02
C GLU A 138 2.88 -13.71 -11.33
N ARG A 139 4.05 -14.35 -11.39
CA ARG A 139 4.48 -15.13 -12.56
C ARG A 139 3.52 -16.27 -12.85
N VAL A 140 3.03 -16.94 -11.81
CA VAL A 140 1.99 -17.99 -11.93
C VAL A 140 0.71 -17.38 -12.50
N ILE A 141 0.21 -16.26 -11.99
CA ILE A 141 -0.95 -15.56 -12.56
C ILE A 141 -0.73 -15.22 -14.04
N ARG A 142 0.43 -14.64 -14.39
CA ARG A 142 0.78 -14.28 -15.77
C ARG A 142 0.88 -15.47 -16.72
N SER A 143 1.11 -16.68 -16.19
CA SER A 143 1.13 -17.91 -17.00
C SER A 143 -0.27 -18.37 -17.42
N SER A 144 -1.33 -17.82 -16.83
CA SER A 144 -2.71 -18.15 -17.22
C SER A 144 -2.97 -17.71 -18.66
N PRO A 145 -3.58 -18.56 -19.51
CA PRO A 145 -4.06 -18.15 -20.83
C PRO A 145 -5.17 -17.08 -20.76
N LYS A 146 -5.73 -16.83 -19.57
CA LYS A 146 -6.74 -15.80 -19.30
C LYS A 146 -6.14 -14.49 -18.80
N PHE A 147 -4.82 -14.43 -18.55
CA PHE A 147 -4.17 -13.21 -18.13
C PHE A 147 -4.30 -12.12 -19.20
N THR A 148 -4.56 -10.89 -18.77
CA THR A 148 -4.63 -9.73 -19.65
C THR A 148 -3.88 -8.56 -19.04
N ASP A 149 -3.08 -7.91 -19.87
CA ASP A 149 -2.35 -6.66 -19.59
C ASP A 149 -2.81 -5.54 -20.56
N ASP A 150 -3.96 -5.76 -21.21
CA ASP A 150 -4.56 -4.78 -22.12
C ASP A 150 -5.43 -3.81 -21.32
N TYR A 151 -4.94 -2.58 -21.13
CA TYR A 151 -5.69 -1.50 -20.48
C TYR A 151 -7.03 -1.16 -21.17
N GLN A 152 -7.23 -1.61 -22.42
CA GLN A 152 -8.47 -1.45 -23.18
C GLN A 152 -9.25 -2.77 -23.29
N TRP A 153 -8.95 -3.76 -22.45
CA TRP A 153 -9.68 -5.02 -22.42
C TRP A 153 -11.17 -4.75 -22.14
N GLY A 154 -12.05 -5.45 -22.88
CA GLY A 154 -13.51 -5.26 -22.78
C GLY A 154 -14.07 -4.00 -23.45
N TRP A 155 -13.23 -3.09 -23.96
CA TRP A 155 -13.72 -1.92 -24.71
C TRP A 155 -14.17 -2.32 -26.12
N THR A 156 -15.29 -1.75 -26.55
CA THR A 156 -15.81 -1.87 -27.92
C THR A 156 -14.96 -1.07 -28.90
N VAL A 157 -15.13 -1.33 -30.20
CA VAL A 157 -14.42 -0.61 -31.26
C VAL A 157 -14.71 0.90 -31.22
N ASP A 158 -15.97 1.27 -30.95
CA ASP A 158 -16.38 2.68 -30.84
C ASP A 158 -15.76 3.34 -29.60
N GLU A 159 -15.77 2.68 -28.43
CA GLU A 159 -15.12 3.20 -27.22
C GLU A 159 -13.61 3.38 -27.39
N LYS A 160 -12.93 2.42 -28.04
CA LYS A 160 -11.49 2.55 -28.37
C LYS A 160 -11.22 3.72 -29.32
N ARG A 161 -12.10 3.94 -30.31
CA ARG A 161 -12.00 5.09 -31.22
C ARG A 161 -12.22 6.41 -30.49
N ASP A 162 -13.21 6.46 -29.61
CA ASP A 162 -13.61 7.66 -28.89
C ASP A 162 -12.67 7.94 -27.70
N GLY A 163 -11.75 7.01 -27.39
CA GLY A 163 -10.72 7.16 -26.36
C GLY A 163 -11.26 7.25 -24.94
N SER A 164 -12.52 6.86 -24.74
CA SER A 164 -13.19 6.96 -23.44
C SER A 164 -14.31 5.93 -23.30
N ILE A 165 -14.61 5.57 -22.06
CA ILE A 165 -15.78 4.77 -21.67
C ILE A 165 -16.70 5.60 -20.77
N GLY A 166 -18.00 5.32 -20.82
CA GLY A 166 -18.98 5.95 -19.93
C GLY A 166 -18.81 5.49 -18.48
N GLY A 167 -19.24 6.31 -17.50
CA GLY A 167 -18.92 6.08 -16.08
C GLY A 167 -19.28 4.68 -15.53
N SER A 168 -20.47 4.15 -15.82
CA SER A 168 -20.87 2.81 -15.35
C SER A 168 -20.20 1.66 -16.12
N ARG A 169 -19.65 1.93 -17.30
CA ARG A 169 -19.05 0.93 -18.19
C ARG A 169 -17.82 0.27 -17.55
N MET A 170 -17.08 1.02 -16.74
CA MET A 170 -15.91 0.51 -16.02
C MET A 170 -16.29 -0.67 -15.11
N ASN A 171 -17.39 -0.54 -14.36
CA ASN A 171 -17.87 -1.60 -13.47
C ASN A 171 -18.28 -2.86 -14.25
N GLU A 172 -18.94 -2.69 -15.39
CA GLU A 172 -19.33 -3.81 -16.25
C GLU A 172 -18.12 -4.55 -16.83
N ILE A 173 -17.11 -3.82 -17.30
CA ILE A 173 -15.85 -4.40 -17.82
C ILE A 173 -15.16 -5.19 -16.71
N ASP A 174 -15.07 -4.59 -15.53
CA ASP A 174 -14.51 -5.22 -14.34
C ASP A 174 -15.24 -6.51 -13.93
N GLU A 175 -16.58 -6.52 -13.95
CA GLU A 175 -17.37 -7.72 -13.71
C GLU A 175 -17.14 -8.80 -14.77
N GLN A 176 -17.07 -8.42 -16.05
CA GLN A 176 -16.78 -9.33 -17.15
C GLN A 176 -15.38 -9.92 -17.03
N ARG A 177 -14.37 -9.10 -16.67
CA ARG A 177 -12.99 -9.53 -16.47
C ARG A 177 -12.91 -10.54 -15.34
N ARG A 178 -13.49 -10.22 -14.18
CA ARG A 178 -13.57 -11.13 -13.01
C ARG A 178 -14.22 -12.46 -13.36
N ALA A 179 -15.32 -12.44 -14.10
CA ALA A 179 -16.00 -13.66 -14.54
C ALA A 179 -15.16 -14.48 -15.54
N TYR A 180 -14.41 -13.80 -16.41
CA TYR A 180 -13.53 -14.45 -17.39
C TYR A 180 -12.32 -15.11 -16.73
N VAL A 181 -11.58 -14.37 -15.90
CA VAL A 181 -10.36 -14.86 -15.23
C VAL A 181 -10.68 -15.88 -14.13
N ASP A 182 -11.86 -15.79 -13.51
CA ASP A 182 -12.34 -16.70 -12.46
C ASP A 182 -11.32 -16.90 -11.32
N GLY A 183 -10.75 -15.78 -10.87
CA GLY A 183 -9.74 -15.77 -9.80
C GLY A 183 -8.46 -16.54 -10.12
N TYR A 184 -8.13 -16.73 -11.40
CA TYR A 184 -6.93 -17.44 -11.86
C TYR A 184 -6.77 -18.86 -11.30
N ARG A 185 -7.87 -19.51 -10.98
CA ARG A 185 -7.91 -20.87 -10.44
C ARG A 185 -7.35 -21.94 -11.38
N ASP A 186 -7.14 -21.61 -12.65
CA ASP A 186 -6.49 -22.46 -13.63
C ASP A 186 -4.98 -22.59 -13.40
N VAL A 187 -4.38 -21.65 -12.65
CA VAL A 187 -2.93 -21.62 -12.39
C VAL A 187 -2.58 -21.49 -10.91
N LEU A 188 -3.41 -20.83 -10.10
CA LEU A 188 -3.18 -20.67 -8.66
C LEU A 188 -3.76 -21.83 -7.85
N PRO A 189 -3.11 -22.23 -6.75
CA PRO A 189 -3.65 -23.24 -5.85
C PRO A 189 -4.90 -22.71 -5.11
N GLU A 190 -5.90 -23.58 -4.95
CA GLU A 190 -7.15 -23.23 -4.27
C GLU A 190 -6.97 -23.26 -2.74
N PRO A 191 -7.45 -22.26 -1.99
CA PRO A 191 -7.41 -22.31 -0.52
C PRO A 191 -8.35 -23.39 0.03
N HIS A 192 -7.90 -24.16 1.02
CA HIS A 192 -8.72 -25.20 1.64
C HIS A 192 -9.34 -24.76 2.97
N THR A 193 -8.73 -23.80 3.65
CA THR A 193 -9.10 -23.29 4.98
C THR A 193 -9.28 -21.77 4.94
N LEU A 194 -9.91 -21.19 5.97
CA LEU A 194 -9.99 -19.72 6.07
C LEU A 194 -8.61 -19.13 6.38
N SER A 195 -7.74 -19.86 7.08
CA SER A 195 -6.34 -19.49 7.27
C SER A 195 -5.59 -19.39 5.93
N ASP A 196 -5.85 -20.27 4.96
CA ASP A 196 -5.29 -20.15 3.61
C ASP A 196 -5.77 -18.86 2.93
N VAL A 197 -7.08 -18.56 2.99
CA VAL A 197 -7.66 -17.34 2.41
C VAL A 197 -7.01 -16.08 3.00
N VAL A 198 -6.92 -15.99 4.34
CA VAL A 198 -6.33 -14.84 5.03
C VAL A 198 -4.84 -14.71 4.73
N ARG A 199 -4.11 -15.83 4.65
CA ARG A 199 -2.69 -15.82 4.30
C ARG A 199 -2.44 -15.16 2.95
N GLU A 200 -3.28 -15.48 1.96
CA GLU A 200 -3.15 -14.90 0.61
C GLU A 200 -3.42 -13.40 0.61
N PHE A 201 -4.46 -12.93 1.30
CA PHE A 201 -4.70 -11.48 1.48
C PHE A 201 -3.52 -10.77 2.14
N VAL A 202 -3.04 -11.32 3.27
CA VAL A 202 -1.91 -10.74 4.01
C VAL A 202 -0.63 -10.72 3.15
N TYR A 203 -0.43 -11.73 2.32
CA TYR A 203 0.70 -11.78 1.38
C TYR A 203 0.62 -10.66 0.35
N TRP A 204 -0.54 -10.45 -0.29
CA TRP A 204 -0.72 -9.39 -1.27
C TRP A 204 -0.57 -8.00 -0.65
N ASP A 205 -1.26 -7.74 0.47
CA ASP A 205 -1.15 -6.48 1.22
C ASP A 205 0.31 -6.18 1.59
N TRP A 206 1.06 -7.20 2.04
CA TRP A 206 2.48 -7.09 2.34
C TRP A 206 3.32 -6.75 1.11
N LEU A 207 3.15 -7.49 0.00
CA LEU A 207 3.92 -7.30 -1.22
C LEU A 207 3.77 -5.88 -1.76
N TYR A 208 2.54 -5.39 -1.85
CA TYR A 208 2.26 -4.06 -2.37
C TYR A 208 2.66 -2.95 -1.38
N SER A 209 2.64 -3.20 -0.07
CA SER A 209 3.24 -2.28 0.91
C SER A 209 4.76 -2.15 0.74
N VAL A 210 5.45 -3.26 0.45
CA VAL A 210 6.89 -3.27 0.15
C VAL A 210 7.18 -2.54 -1.15
N ARG A 211 6.38 -2.76 -2.21
CA ARG A 211 6.54 -2.05 -3.49
C ARG A 211 6.24 -0.57 -3.39
N HIS A 212 5.21 -0.19 -2.63
CA HIS A 212 4.92 1.22 -2.36
C HIS A 212 6.13 1.92 -1.75
N THR A 213 6.72 1.30 -0.71
CA THR A 213 7.95 1.78 -0.05
C THR A 213 9.11 1.85 -1.05
N SER A 214 9.29 0.82 -1.88
CA SER A 214 10.36 0.75 -2.89
C SER A 214 10.23 1.87 -3.93
N GLY A 215 9.01 2.10 -4.44
CA GLY A 215 8.73 3.17 -5.39
C GLY A 215 9.05 4.55 -4.83
N GLN A 216 8.73 4.81 -3.56
CA GLN A 216 9.10 6.07 -2.89
C GLN A 216 10.62 6.24 -2.82
N GLU A 217 11.36 5.17 -2.48
CA GLU A 217 12.81 5.20 -2.41
C GLU A 217 13.49 5.36 -3.77
N LEU A 218 12.86 4.86 -4.84
CA LEU A 218 13.29 5.05 -6.23
C LEU A 218 12.91 6.42 -6.81
N GLY A 219 12.22 7.27 -6.04
CA GLY A 219 11.86 8.62 -6.45
C GLY A 219 10.56 8.72 -7.26
N TYR A 220 9.71 7.70 -7.24
CA TYR A 220 8.34 7.83 -7.76
C TYR A 220 7.55 8.75 -6.82
N GLU A 221 7.04 9.85 -7.37
CA GLU A 221 6.39 10.94 -6.64
C GLU A 221 5.26 10.44 -5.71
N PHE A 222 4.57 9.39 -6.13
CA PHE A 222 3.45 8.78 -5.39
C PHE A 222 3.70 7.32 -4.95
N GLY A 223 4.93 6.81 -5.13
CA GLY A 223 5.27 5.39 -4.91
C GLY A 223 4.69 4.46 -5.98
N TYR A 224 4.78 3.14 -5.74
CA TYR A 224 4.07 2.14 -6.53
C TYR A 224 2.61 2.08 -6.07
N SER A 225 1.68 2.29 -6.99
CA SER A 225 0.25 2.41 -6.72
C SER A 225 -0.43 1.06 -6.80
N GLU A 226 -1.17 0.74 -5.73
CA GLU A 226 -2.27 -0.24 -5.65
C GLU A 226 -2.00 -1.65 -6.19
N HIS A 227 -2.90 -2.58 -5.87
CA HIS A 227 -2.79 -3.94 -6.37
C HIS A 227 -2.93 -3.93 -7.90
N HIS A 228 -2.14 -4.74 -8.60
CA HIS A 228 -2.38 -4.98 -10.03
C HIS A 228 -3.79 -5.55 -10.22
N GLU A 229 -4.44 -5.23 -11.33
CA GLU A 229 -5.83 -5.63 -11.59
C GLU A 229 -6.08 -7.14 -11.45
N SER A 230 -5.08 -7.95 -11.80
CA SER A 230 -5.11 -9.41 -11.64
C SER A 230 -5.14 -9.86 -10.18
N VAL A 231 -4.47 -9.12 -9.29
CA VAL A 231 -4.49 -9.38 -7.84
C VAL A 231 -5.84 -8.98 -7.28
N TYR A 232 -6.39 -7.83 -7.67
CA TYR A 232 -7.75 -7.44 -7.29
C TYR A 232 -8.80 -8.47 -7.72
N ASP A 233 -8.70 -9.04 -8.92
CA ASP A 233 -9.60 -10.11 -9.36
C ASP A 233 -9.49 -11.36 -8.50
N ARG A 234 -8.27 -11.74 -8.12
CA ARG A 234 -8.02 -12.86 -7.21
C ARG A 234 -8.60 -12.58 -5.83
N GLU A 235 -8.40 -11.38 -5.29
CA GLU A 235 -8.95 -10.96 -4.00
C GLU A 235 -10.49 -11.01 -3.98
N ARG A 236 -11.16 -10.52 -5.04
CA ARG A 236 -12.62 -10.64 -5.20
C ARG A 236 -13.09 -12.08 -5.27
N TYR A 237 -12.29 -12.97 -5.81
CA TYR A 237 -12.56 -14.41 -5.78
C TYR A 237 -12.41 -14.99 -4.36
N LEU A 238 -11.36 -14.62 -3.63
CA LEU A 238 -11.11 -15.03 -2.25
C LEU A 238 -12.18 -14.54 -1.25
N GLU A 239 -12.75 -13.36 -1.47
CA GLU A 239 -13.85 -12.81 -0.66
C GLU A 239 -15.04 -13.77 -0.55
N LYS A 240 -15.33 -14.53 -1.62
CA LYS A 240 -16.39 -15.55 -1.63
C LYS A 240 -16.10 -16.68 -0.65
N PHE A 241 -14.83 -17.03 -0.47
CA PHE A 241 -14.43 -18.10 0.45
C PHE A 241 -14.52 -17.69 1.91
N LEU A 242 -14.33 -16.41 2.25
CA LEU A 242 -14.55 -15.92 3.61
C LEU A 242 -15.97 -16.19 4.10
N ALA A 243 -16.96 -16.16 3.19
CA ALA A 243 -18.36 -16.42 3.51
C ALA A 243 -18.77 -17.89 3.40
N THR A 244 -18.01 -18.73 2.70
CA THR A 244 -18.45 -20.10 2.32
C THR A 244 -17.61 -21.24 2.88
N ILE A 245 -16.30 -21.04 3.10
CA ILE A 245 -15.46 -22.05 3.77
C ILE A 245 -15.79 -22.02 5.26
N LYS A 246 -16.19 -23.17 5.80
CA LYS A 246 -16.43 -23.30 7.24
C LYS A 246 -15.10 -23.29 8.00
N PRO A 247 -15.02 -22.61 9.16
CA PRO A 247 -13.85 -22.72 10.01
C PRO A 247 -13.60 -24.19 10.39
N VAL A 248 -12.35 -24.61 10.27
CA VAL A 248 -11.86 -25.93 10.68
C VAL A 248 -11.81 -26.03 12.20
N THR A 249 -11.50 -24.92 12.87
CA THR A 249 -11.46 -24.86 14.34
C THR A 249 -12.05 -23.56 14.86
N ARG A 250 -12.42 -23.55 16.15
CA ARG A 250 -12.83 -22.31 16.81
C ARG A 250 -11.68 -21.30 16.90
N VAL A 251 -10.44 -21.76 16.98
CA VAL A 251 -9.24 -20.90 17.02
C VAL A 251 -9.11 -20.16 15.69
N GLU A 252 -9.16 -20.87 14.56
CA GLU A 252 -9.15 -20.27 13.23
C GLU A 252 -10.28 -19.24 13.06
N ALA A 253 -11.51 -19.58 13.49
CA ALA A 253 -12.63 -18.64 13.41
C ALA A 253 -12.36 -17.32 14.15
N VAL A 254 -11.74 -17.39 15.34
CA VAL A 254 -11.41 -16.20 16.15
C VAL A 254 -10.28 -15.39 15.51
N GLU A 255 -9.25 -16.05 15.01
CA GLU A 255 -8.12 -15.39 14.34
C GLU A 255 -8.57 -14.67 13.06
N VAL A 256 -9.36 -15.34 12.23
CA VAL A 256 -9.91 -14.77 10.99
C VAL A 256 -10.90 -13.63 11.29
N CYS A 257 -11.73 -13.77 12.33
CA CYS A 257 -12.62 -12.69 12.78
C CYS A 257 -11.82 -11.46 13.22
N SER A 258 -10.76 -11.66 14.02
CA SER A 258 -9.91 -10.57 14.49
C SER A 258 -9.21 -9.85 13.34
N TRP A 259 -8.70 -10.61 12.36
CA TRP A 259 -8.14 -10.05 11.14
C TRP A 259 -9.19 -9.28 10.33
N PHE A 260 -10.38 -9.85 10.12
CA PHE A 260 -11.43 -9.24 9.31
C PHE A 260 -11.92 -7.91 9.88
N LEU A 261 -12.09 -7.84 11.20
CA LEU A 261 -12.47 -6.59 11.89
C LEU A 261 -11.37 -5.53 11.84
N ALA A 262 -10.09 -5.94 11.85
CA ALA A 262 -8.96 -5.02 11.79
C ALA A 262 -8.62 -4.54 10.36
N SER A 263 -8.94 -5.34 9.33
CA SER A 263 -8.56 -5.05 7.95
C SER A 263 -9.45 -4.01 7.28
N GLY A 264 -10.63 -3.70 7.84
CA GLY A 264 -11.60 -2.80 7.23
C GLY A 264 -12.28 -3.36 5.97
N LYS A 265 -11.96 -4.60 5.56
CA LYS A 265 -12.52 -5.21 4.33
C LYS A 265 -14.05 -5.26 4.33
N GLY A 266 -14.66 -5.39 5.51
CA GLY A 266 -16.12 -5.35 5.65
C GLY A 266 -16.78 -4.11 5.03
N GLU A 267 -16.13 -2.94 5.08
CA GLU A 267 -16.67 -1.68 4.54
C GLU A 267 -16.88 -1.71 3.01
N TYR A 268 -16.15 -2.60 2.31
CA TYR A 268 -16.18 -2.74 0.86
C TYR A 268 -16.93 -4.00 0.39
N MET A 269 -17.56 -4.72 1.32
CA MET A 269 -18.39 -5.89 1.07
C MET A 269 -19.87 -5.56 1.23
N GLU A 270 -20.72 -6.35 0.57
CA GLU A 270 -22.18 -6.26 0.75
C GLU A 270 -22.57 -6.43 2.23
N ASP A 271 -23.51 -5.62 2.70
CA ASP A 271 -24.01 -5.59 4.08
C ASP A 271 -22.90 -5.55 5.14
N ASN A 272 -21.83 -4.80 4.87
CA ASN A 272 -20.65 -4.68 5.74
C ASN A 272 -20.00 -6.04 6.07
N GLY A 273 -20.09 -7.01 5.15
CA GLY A 273 -19.53 -8.34 5.32
C GLY A 273 -20.32 -9.25 6.28
N ALA A 274 -21.61 -8.99 6.48
CA ALA A 274 -22.47 -9.78 7.37
C ALA A 274 -22.39 -11.29 7.12
N ALA A 275 -22.31 -11.73 5.85
CA ALA A 275 -22.17 -13.14 5.49
C ALA A 275 -20.88 -13.78 6.05
N VAL A 276 -19.77 -13.04 6.05
CA VAL A 276 -18.49 -13.49 6.62
C VAL A 276 -18.63 -13.64 8.13
N ILE A 277 -19.19 -12.64 8.81
CA ILE A 277 -19.40 -12.67 10.27
C ILE A 277 -20.30 -13.86 10.65
N LEU A 278 -21.41 -14.06 9.94
CA LEU A 278 -22.33 -15.18 10.16
C LEU A 278 -21.64 -16.53 9.94
N ASN A 279 -20.77 -16.63 8.94
CA ASN A 279 -20.00 -17.85 8.71
C ASN A 279 -19.02 -18.15 9.86
N LEU A 280 -18.34 -17.14 10.40
CA LEU A 280 -17.37 -17.26 11.49
C LEU A 280 -18.00 -17.58 12.86
N VAL A 281 -19.24 -17.15 13.10
CA VAL A 281 -19.99 -17.48 14.33
C VAL A 281 -20.74 -18.82 14.26
N GLY A 282 -20.87 -19.39 13.05
CA GLY A 282 -21.53 -20.69 12.83
C GLY A 282 -20.74 -21.88 13.39
N GLU A 283 -21.32 -23.07 13.25
CA GLU A 283 -20.67 -24.34 13.64
C GLU A 283 -19.40 -24.58 12.82
N CYS A 284 -18.32 -24.98 13.49
CA CYS A 284 -17.07 -25.41 12.86
C CYS A 284 -17.22 -26.86 12.34
N GLU A 285 -16.43 -27.24 11.32
CA GLU A 285 -16.40 -28.65 10.91
C GLU A 285 -15.91 -29.54 12.05
N GLN A 286 -16.62 -30.65 12.30
CA GLN A 286 -16.24 -31.68 13.28
C GLN A 286 -15.04 -32.51 12.81
#